data_AF-A0A3M1BDM4-F1
#
_entry.id   AF-A0A3M1BDM4-F1
#
_cell.length_a   1.000
_cell.length_b   1.000
_cell.length_c   1.000
_cell.angle_alpha   90.00
_cell.angle_beta   90.00
_cell.angle_gamma   90.00
#
_symmetry.space_group_name_H-M   'P 1'
#
loop_
_entity.id
_entity.type
_entity.pdbx_description
1 polymer ?
#
loop_
_entity_poly.entity_id
_entity_poly.type
_entity_poly.pdbx_seq_one_letter_code
_entity_poly.pdbx_strand_id
1 'polypeptide(L)'
;SGMALLTLSACDTGRGTEVTGQGVLGLQAAVMAAGARGLLMSLWPVPDESTRLLMTHFYEDVWEGGLSPRTALLAAQRAVRDDPSRKFTHPLHWAGWVLVGDPGRAR
;
A
#
# COMPACT_ATOMS: atom_id res chain seq x y z
N SER A 1 -21.45 -8.62 -3.54
CA SER A 1 -20.09 -8.96 -3.08
C SER A 1 -19.14 -7.91 -3.59
N GLY A 2 -18.54 -7.11 -2.71
CA GLY A 2 -17.57 -6.06 -3.07
C GLY A 2 -16.17 -6.41 -2.56
N MET A 3 -15.14 -5.92 -3.23
CA MET A 3 -13.75 -6.13 -2.85
C MET A 3 -13.43 -5.35 -1.57
N ALA A 4 -12.98 -6.04 -0.51
CA ALA A 4 -12.70 -5.38 0.76
C ALA A 4 -11.49 -4.44 0.66
N LEU A 5 -10.39 -4.92 0.07
CA LEU A 5 -9.15 -4.17 -0.10
C LEU A 5 -8.48 -4.59 -1.41
N LEU A 6 -8.12 -3.63 -2.27
CA LEU A 6 -7.23 -3.84 -3.41
C LEU A 6 -5.84 -3.29 -3.10
N THR A 7 -4.78 -4.02 -3.45
CA THR A 7 -3.40 -3.54 -3.34
C THR A 7 -2.82 -3.34 -4.74
N LEU A 8 -2.37 -2.12 -5.03
CA LEU A 8 -1.71 -1.76 -6.28
C LEU A 8 -0.27 -1.31 -6.00
N SER A 9 0.70 -2.17 -6.31
CA SER A 9 2.11 -1.81 -6.41
C SER A 9 2.38 -1.13 -7.76
N ALA A 10 1.66 -0.04 -8.04
CA ALA A 10 1.71 0.65 -9.32
C ALA A 10 2.89 1.61 -9.35
N CYS A 11 4.09 1.07 -9.55
CA CYS A 11 5.26 1.85 -9.98
C CYS A 11 6.28 1.05 -10.83
N ASP A 12 5.91 -0.12 -11.35
CA ASP A 12 6.65 -0.72 -12.49
C ASP A 12 6.21 -0.13 -13.85
N THR A 13 5.30 0.85 -13.84
CA THR A 13 4.71 1.47 -15.04
C THR A 13 5.52 2.64 -15.61
N GLY A 14 6.73 2.90 -15.11
CA GLY A 14 7.62 3.98 -15.59
C GLY A 14 8.51 3.61 -16.79
N ARG A 15 8.57 2.32 -17.18
CA ARG A 15 9.39 1.88 -18.34
C ARG A 15 8.65 1.95 -19.69
N GLY A 16 7.38 2.35 -19.70
CA GLY A 16 6.61 2.57 -20.92
C GLY A 16 5.44 3.50 -20.67
N THR A 17 5.51 4.70 -21.26
CA THR A 17 4.44 5.70 -21.40
C THR A 17 3.83 6.23 -20.10
N GLU A 18 4.32 7.41 -19.70
CA GLU A 18 3.58 8.50 -19.03
C GLU A 18 2.15 8.16 -18.59
N VAL A 19 2.01 7.55 -17.40
CA VAL A 19 0.78 7.74 -16.63
C VAL A 19 0.88 9.11 -15.97
N THR A 20 0.47 10.14 -16.70
CA THR A 20 0.21 11.46 -16.12
C THR A 20 -0.70 11.30 -14.90
N GLY A 21 -0.54 12.11 -13.85
CA GLY A 21 -1.28 11.97 -12.58
C GLY A 21 -2.82 11.89 -12.71
N GLN A 22 -3.39 12.26 -13.87
CA GLN A 22 -4.79 12.05 -14.24
C GLN A 22 -5.17 10.56 -14.38
N GLY A 23 -4.27 9.70 -14.88
CA GLY A 23 -4.51 8.26 -15.03
C GLY A 23 -4.56 7.51 -13.69
N VAL A 24 -3.75 7.92 -12.71
CA VAL A 24 -3.77 7.35 -11.35
C VAL A 24 -5.07 7.72 -10.63
N LEU A 25 -5.53 8.96 -10.78
CA LEU A 25 -6.83 9.41 -10.26
C LEU A 25 -8.00 8.68 -10.94
N GLY A 26 -7.93 8.48 -12.26
CA GLY A 26 -8.92 7.70 -13.01
C GLY A 26 -8.98 6.24 -12.57
N LEU A 27 -7.83 5.61 -12.31
CA LEU A 27 -7.73 4.24 -11.81
C LEU A 27 -8.28 4.13 -10.39
N GLN A 28 -7.90 5.04 -9.49
CA GLN A 28 -8.45 5.12 -8.14
C GLN A 28 -9.98 5.24 -8.18
N ALA A 29 -10.51 6.15 -9.01
CA ALA A 29 -11.95 6.34 -9.17
C ALA A 29 -12.63 5.08 -9.74
N ALA A 30 -12.04 4.44 -10.74
CA ALA A 30 -12.58 3.21 -11.35
C ALA A 30 -12.62 2.03 -10.35
N VAL A 31 -11.56 1.84 -9.56
CA VAL A 31 -11.47 0.80 -8.54
C VAL A 31 -12.52 1.01 -7.43
N MET A 32 -12.66 2.25 -6.96
CA MET A 32 -13.67 2.59 -5.96
C MET A 32 -15.10 2.45 -6.54
N ALA A 33 -15.32 2.88 -7.79
CA ALA A 33 -16.60 2.73 -8.49
C ALA A 33 -16.96 1.25 -8.75
N ALA A 34 -15.96 0.38 -8.93
CA ALA A 34 -16.14 -1.07 -9.02
C ALA A 34 -16.48 -1.73 -7.66
N GLY A 35 -16.61 -0.94 -6.59
CA GLY A 35 -17.07 -1.40 -5.29
C GLY A 35 -15.95 -1.84 -4.33
N ALA A 36 -14.69 -1.44 -4.59
CA ALA A 36 -13.63 -1.59 -3.61
C ALA A 36 -13.89 -0.67 -2.40
N ARG A 37 -13.81 -1.21 -1.18
CA ARG A 37 -13.95 -0.41 0.05
C ARG A 37 -12.66 0.27 0.48
N GLY A 38 -11.52 -0.29 0.09
CA GLY A 38 -10.22 0.31 0.28
C GLY A 38 -9.25 -0.01 -0.85
N LEU A 39 -8.32 0.90 -1.08
CA LEU A 39 -7.23 0.78 -2.04
C LEU A 39 -5.90 1.14 -1.36
N LEU A 40 -5.01 0.16 -1.24
CA LEU A 40 -3.62 0.35 -0.81
C LEU A 40 -2.73 0.55 -2.04
N MET A 41 -1.97 1.64 -2.10
CA MET A 41 -1.11 1.93 -3.25
C MET A 41 0.15 2.70 -2.87
N SER A 42 1.16 2.67 -3.74
CA SER A 42 2.39 3.47 -3.60
C SER A 42 2.31 4.77 -4.41
N LEU A 43 2.79 5.88 -3.84
CA LEU A 43 2.92 7.20 -4.48
C LEU A 43 4.09 7.28 -5.46
N TRP A 44 5.10 6.43 -5.29
CA TRP A 44 6.32 6.35 -6.11
C TRP A 44 6.89 4.92 -6.09
N PRO A 45 7.89 4.59 -6.93
CA PRO A 45 8.51 3.27 -6.92
C PRO A 45 9.24 3.02 -5.60
N VAL A 46 8.74 2.07 -4.81
CA VAL A 46 9.36 1.65 -3.54
C VAL A 46 10.24 0.42 -3.82
N PRO A 47 11.52 0.41 -3.40
CA PRO A 47 12.41 -0.73 -3.65
C PRO A 47 11.87 -2.05 -3.12
N ASP A 48 12.09 -3.13 -3.88
CA ASP A 48 11.52 -4.46 -3.65
C ASP A 48 11.80 -5.02 -2.25
N GLU A 49 13.02 -4.85 -1.72
CA GLU A 49 13.40 -5.38 -0.40
C GLU A 49 12.54 -4.74 0.71
N SER A 50 12.37 -3.42 0.68
CA SER A 50 11.51 -2.68 1.62
C SER A 50 10.03 -2.94 1.37
N THR A 51 9.60 -3.09 0.11
CA THR A 51 8.22 -3.43 -0.25
C THR A 51 7.84 -4.80 0.31
N ARG A 52 8.72 -5.79 0.18
CA ARG A 52 8.51 -7.14 0.72
C ARG A 52 8.33 -7.08 2.24
N LEU A 53 9.23 -6.41 2.95
CA LEU A 53 9.13 -6.28 4.41
C LEU A 53 7.84 -5.58 4.85
N LEU A 54 7.47 -4.48 4.17
CA LEU A 54 6.23 -3.75 4.45
C LEU A 54 4.99 -4.63 4.23
N MET A 55 4.94 -5.34 3.11
CA MET A 55 3.77 -6.18 2.77
C MET A 55 3.65 -7.38 3.69
N THR A 56 4.77 -8.00 4.09
CA THR A 56 4.77 -9.07 5.09
C THR A 56 4.13 -8.59 6.39
N HIS A 57 4.64 -7.53 7.00
CA HIS A 57 4.06 -7.00 8.24
C HIS A 57 2.62 -6.55 8.07
N PHE A 58 2.29 -5.89 6.97
CA PHE A 58 0.94 -5.41 6.71
C PHE A 58 -0.08 -6.55 6.68
N TYR A 59 0.20 -7.62 5.92
CA TYR A 59 -0.75 -8.73 5.79
C TYR A 59 -0.79 -9.63 7.02
N GLU A 60 0.34 -9.82 7.71
CA GLU A 60 0.37 -10.50 9.02
C GLU A 60 -0.52 -9.76 10.03
N ASP A 61 -0.38 -8.44 10.16
CA ASP A 61 -1.18 -7.63 11.06
C ASP A 61 -2.68 -7.63 10.70
N VAL A 62 -3.02 -7.67 9.41
CA VAL A 62 -4.41 -7.71 8.94
C VAL A 62 -5.05 -9.07 9.17
N TRP A 63 -4.39 -10.17 8.79
CA TRP A 63 -4.97 -11.51 8.80
C TRP A 63 -4.81 -12.24 10.13
N GLU A 64 -3.63 -12.17 10.72
CA GLU A 64 -3.31 -12.85 11.98
C GLU A 64 -3.56 -11.93 13.17
N GLY A 65 -3.14 -10.66 13.07
CA GLY A 65 -3.33 -9.65 14.12
C GLY A 65 -4.75 -9.10 14.22
N GLY A 66 -5.60 -9.29 13.19
CA GLY A 66 -6.96 -8.77 13.15
C GLY A 66 -7.05 -7.25 13.18
N LEU A 67 -5.96 -6.56 12.81
CA LEU A 67 -5.91 -5.10 12.77
C LEU A 67 -6.71 -4.56 11.58
N SER A 68 -7.19 -3.33 11.72
CA SER A 68 -7.71 -2.62 10.54
C SER A 68 -6.56 -2.35 9.55
N PRO A 69 -6.79 -2.35 8.23
CA PRO A 69 -5.78 -2.00 7.25
C PRO A 69 -5.12 -0.64 7.50
N ARG A 70 -5.85 0.34 8.08
CA ARG A 70 -5.26 1.62 8.50
C ARG A 70 -4.20 1.42 9.58
N THR A 71 -4.52 0.64 10.61
CA THR A 71 -3.62 0.38 11.75
C THR A 71 -2.44 -0.47 11.32
N ALA A 72 -2.69 -1.52 10.53
CA ALA A 72 -1.65 -2.39 9.98
C ALA A 72 -0.69 -1.64 9.06
N LEU A 73 -1.17 -0.72 8.21
CA LEU A 73 -0.29 0.09 7.37
C LEU A 73 0.66 0.96 8.20
N LEU A 74 0.14 1.62 9.23
CA LEU A 74 0.96 2.43 10.11
C LEU A 74 2.02 1.59 10.85
N ALA A 75 1.65 0.40 11.33
CA ALA A 75 2.56 -0.52 12.00
C ALA A 75 3.66 -1.02 11.03
N ALA A 76 3.28 -1.46 9.83
CA ALA A 76 4.21 -1.90 8.79
C ALA A 76 5.18 -0.79 8.36
N GLN A 77 4.71 0.45 8.18
CA GLN A 77 5.57 1.59 7.88
C GLN A 77 6.61 1.86 8.97
N ARG A 78 6.22 1.71 10.24
CA ARG A 78 7.14 1.85 11.38
C ARG A 78 8.14 0.69 11.42
N ALA A 79 7.70 -0.54 11.19
CA ALA A 79 8.57 -1.71 11.16
C ALA A 79 9.68 -1.56 10.10
N VAL A 80 9.35 -1.06 8.90
CA VAL A 80 10.36 -0.78 7.88
C VAL A 80 11.27 0.39 8.26
N ARG A 81 10.71 1.50 8.75
CA ARG A 81 11.48 2.69 9.17
C ARG A 81 12.48 2.36 10.28
N ASP A 82 12.06 1.54 11.24
CA ASP A 82 12.80 1.20 12.44
C ASP A 82 13.57 -0.13 12.30
N ASP A 83 13.70 -0.64 11.07
CA ASP A 83 14.39 -1.90 10.78
C ASP A 83 15.82 -1.91 11.36
N PRO A 84 16.21 -2.96 12.12
CA PRO A 84 17.50 -3.01 12.82
C PRO A 84 18.72 -2.90 11.90
N SER A 85 18.60 -3.28 10.63
CA SER A 85 19.71 -3.16 9.67
C SER A 85 19.98 -1.71 9.26
N ARG A 86 19.07 -0.78 9.60
CA ARG A 86 19.12 0.66 9.27
C ARG A 86 19.11 0.96 7.76
N LYS A 87 18.99 -0.07 6.90
CA LYS A 87 18.97 0.04 5.44
C LYS A 87 17.84 0.95 4.93
N PHE A 88 16.70 0.95 5.61
CA PHE A 88 15.47 1.59 5.13
C PHE A 88 15.12 2.91 5.83
N THR A 89 16.13 3.58 6.41
CA THR A 89 15.93 4.82 7.18
C THR A 89 15.32 5.94 6.31
N HIS A 90 15.65 6.00 5.02
CA HIS A 90 15.14 7.04 4.13
C HIS A 90 13.63 6.85 3.83
N PRO A 91 12.80 7.92 3.88
CA PRO A 91 11.34 7.83 3.64
C PRO A 91 10.90 7.16 2.34
N LEU A 92 11.78 7.14 1.32
CA LEU A 92 11.52 6.45 0.05
C LEU A 92 11.08 4.99 0.22
N HIS A 93 11.51 4.32 1.32
CA HIS A 93 11.25 2.91 1.57
C HIS A 93 9.89 2.61 2.22
N TRP A 94 9.26 3.57 2.89
CA TRP A 94 8.07 3.32 3.72
C TRP A 94 6.97 4.37 3.57
N ALA A 95 7.33 5.64 3.34
CA ALA A 95 6.38 6.75 3.30
C ALA A 95 5.54 6.79 2.01
N GLY A 96 5.93 6.02 1.00
CA GLY A 96 5.25 5.99 -0.30
C GLY A 96 3.89 5.30 -0.26
N TRP A 97 3.61 4.47 0.75
CA TRP A 97 2.36 3.70 0.80
C TRP A 97 1.21 4.48 1.42
N VAL A 98 0.06 4.50 0.73
CA VAL A 98 -1.16 5.17 1.15
C VAL A 98 -2.36 4.26 1.04
N LEU A 99 -3.30 4.39 1.99
CA LEU A 99 -4.59 3.71 1.97
C LEU A 99 -5.69 4.73 1.68
N VAL A 100 -6.43 4.49 0.60
CA VAL A 100 -7.62 5.23 0.18
C VAL A 100 -8.86 4.46 0.62
N GLY A 101 -9.87 5.17 1.11
CA GLY A 101 -11.14 4.58 1.54
C GLY A 101 -11.11 4.04 2.97
N ASP A 102 -12.12 3.24 3.31
CA ASP A 102 -12.25 2.58 4.61
C ASP A 102 -12.68 1.13 4.40
N PRO A 103 -11.73 0.18 4.27
CA PRO A 103 -12.03 -1.22 4.04
C PRO A 103 -12.70 -1.91 5.25
N GLY A 104 -12.78 -1.24 6.40
CA GLY A 104 -13.14 -1.86 7.68
C GLY A 104 -12.07 -2.85 8.13
N ARG A 105 -12.40 -3.78 9.03
CA ARG A 105 -11.51 -4.92 9.34
C ARG A 105 -11.63 -5.97 8.24
N ALA A 106 -10.51 -6.61 7.87
CA ALA A 106 -10.58 -7.85 7.13
C ALA A 106 -11.31 -8.87 8.02
N ARG A 107 -12.49 -9.31 7.58
CA ARG A 107 -13.22 -10.44 8.16
C ARG A 107 -13.03 -11.63 7.24
#